data_AF-A0A964HWA8-F1
#
_entry.id   AF-A0A964HWA8-F1
#
_cell.length_a   1.000
_cell.length_b   1.000
_cell.length_c   1.000
_cell.angle_alpha   90.00
_cell.angle_beta   90.00
_cell.angle_gamma   90.00
#
_symmetry.space_group_name_H-M   'P 1'
#
loop_
_entity.id
_entity.type
_entity.pdbx_description
1 polymer ?
#
loop_
_entity_poly.entity_id
_entity_poly.type
_entity_poly.pdbx_seq_one_letter_code
_entity_poly.pdbx_strand_id
1 'polypeptide(L)' 'ADAVITMGCGDACPIFPDKKYEDWLLADPRGLDVDSVRPIRDEIKQRVLALLAELGVLVN' A
#
# COMPACT_ATOMS: atom_id res chain seq x y z
N ALA A 1 -11.64 -7.97 4.93
CA ALA A 1 -10.83 -7.08 4.07
C ALA A 1 -11.54 -6.93 2.75
N ASP A 2 -11.50 -5.75 2.14
CA ASP A 2 -12.12 -5.44 0.83
C ASP A 2 -11.07 -5.31 -0.28
N ALA A 3 -9.82 -5.03 0.09
CA ALA A 3 -8.65 -5.05 -0.77
C ALA A 3 -7.46 -5.72 -0.07
N VAL A 4 -6.54 -6.26 -0.86
CA VAL A 4 -5.24 -6.80 -0.46
C VAL A 4 -4.17 -6.04 -1.23
N ILE A 5 -3.27 -5.36 -0.52
CA ILE A 5 -2.20 -4.56 -1.12
C ILE A 5 -0.87 -5.23 -0.85
N THR A 6 -0.11 -5.54 -1.90
CA THR A 6 1.27 -6.03 -1.80
C THR A 6 2.25 -4.89 -2.08
N MET A 7 3.39 -4.90 -1.39
CA MET A 7 4.44 -3.89 -1.54
C MET A 7 5.79 -4.58 -1.79
N GLY A 8 5.82 -5.53 -2.74
CA GLY A 8 7.06 -6.17 -3.20
C GLY A 8 7.62 -7.31 -2.34
N CYS A 9 6.86 -7.89 -1.38
CA CYS A 9 7.38 -9.01 -0.59
C CYS A 9 7.45 -10.35 -1.36
N GLY A 10 6.84 -10.46 -2.55
CA GLY A 10 6.92 -11.68 -3.38
C GLY A 10 6.32 -12.95 -2.74
N ASP A 11 5.86 -12.87 -1.49
CA ASP A 11 5.19 -13.95 -0.79
C ASP A 11 3.79 -14.13 -1.38
N ALA A 12 3.47 -15.37 -1.73
CA ALA A 12 2.16 -15.73 -2.22
C ALA A 12 1.14 -15.58 -1.09
N CYS A 13 0.50 -14.42 -1.00
CA CYS A 13 -0.72 -14.29 -0.20
C CYS A 13 -1.81 -15.23 -0.77
N PRO A 14 -2.62 -15.86 0.09
CA PRO A 14 -3.80 -16.58 -0.37
C PRO A 14 -4.66 -15.70 -1.26
N ILE A 15 -5.07 -16.21 -2.42
CA ILE A 15 -5.95 -15.50 -3.35
C ILE A 15 -7.39 -15.64 -2.88
N PHE A 16 -8.04 -14.52 -2.63
CA PHE A 16 -9.44 -14.42 -2.26
C PHE A 16 -10.25 -13.93 -3.50
N PRO A 17 -11.17 -14.75 -4.04
CA PRO A 17 -11.83 -14.47 -5.32
C PRO A 17 -12.56 -13.12 -5.40
N ASP A 18 -13.09 -12.63 -4.28
CA ASP A 18 -13.93 -11.43 -4.22
C ASP A 18 -13.19 -10.19 -3.71
N LYS A 19 -11.85 -10.19 -3.73
CA LYS A 19 -11.03 -9.09 -3.19
C LYS A 19 -10.28 -8.36 -4.28
N LYS A 20 -10.22 -7.03 -4.15
CA LYS A 20 -9.34 -6.21 -4.99
C LYS A 20 -7.90 -6.50 -4.61
N TYR A 21 -7.04 -6.79 -5.59
CA TYR A 21 -5.60 -6.92 -5.38
C TYR A 21 -4.88 -5.78 -6.08
N GLU A 22 -3.97 -5.12 -5.37
CA GLU A 22 -3.05 -4.14 -5.96
C GLU A 22 -1.62 -4.46 -5.54
N ASP A 23 -0.69 -4.31 -6.48
CA ASP A 23 0.73 -4.36 -6.21
C ASP A 23 1.33 -2.96 -6.32
N TRP A 24 1.79 -2.43 -5.19
CA TRP A 24 2.44 -1.13 -5.11
C TRP A 24 3.94 -1.35 -5.15
N LEU A 25 4.51 -1.16 -6.34
CA LEU A 25 5.95 -1.14 -6.50
C LEU A 25 6.52 0.11 -5.82
N LEU A 26 7.14 -0.08 -4.67
CA LEU A 26 7.76 0.96 -3.84
C LEU A 26 9.25 0.64 -3.65
N ALA A 27 10.05 1.66 -3.40
CA ALA A 27 11.44 1.46 -2.98
C ALA A 27 11.49 0.78 -1.60
N ASP A 28 12.40 -0.18 -1.41
CA ASP A 28 12.61 -0.82 -0.10
C ASP A 28 13.23 0.21 0.87
N PRO A 29 12.56 0.55 2.00
CA PRO A 29 13.10 1.49 2.97
C PRO A 29 14.24 0.90 3.82
N ARG A 30 14.53 -0.39 3.70
CA ARG A 30 15.52 -1.08 4.54
C ARG A 30 16.90 -0.45 4.43
N GLY A 31 17.46 -0.07 5.57
CA GLY A 31 18.80 0.49 5.68
C GLY A 31 18.91 1.96 5.26
N LEU A 32 17.81 2.60 4.88
CA LEU A 32 17.78 4.04 4.59
C LEU A 32 17.66 4.87 5.87
N ASP A 33 18.11 6.11 5.81
CA ASP A 33 17.88 7.10 6.86
C ASP A 33 16.42 7.62 6.85
N VAL A 34 16.05 8.33 7.92
CA VAL A 34 14.68 8.84 8.09
C VAL A 34 14.27 9.78 6.96
N ASP A 35 15.20 10.60 6.45
CA ASP A 35 14.90 11.56 5.41
C ASP A 35 14.60 10.87 4.07
N SER A 36 15.31 9.77 3.78
CA SER A 36 15.08 8.94 2.60
C SER A 36 13.83 8.06 2.71
N VAL A 37 13.41 7.70 3.92
CA VAL A 37 12.17 6.94 4.17
C VAL A 37 10.91 7.81 4.05
N ARG A 38 10.99 9.10 4.40
CA ARG A 38 9.83 10.02 4.39
C ARG A 38 9.10 10.06 3.04
N PRO A 39 9.77 10.19 1.88
CA PRO A 39 9.10 10.13 0.57
C PRO A 39 8.33 8.82 0.34
N ILE A 40 8.89 7.67 0.72
CA ILE A 40 8.24 6.36 0.56
C ILE A 40 6.95 6.30 1.40
N ARG A 41 7.02 6.76 2.66
CA ARG A 41 5.85 6.87 3.54
C ARG A 41 4.79 7.81 2.96
N ASP A 42 5.20 8.94 2.39
CA ASP A 42 4.28 9.94 1.86
C ASP A 42 3.56 9.42 0.60
N GLU A 43 4.26 8.65 -0.23
CA GLU A 43 3.65 7.93 -1.34
C GLU A 43 2.64 6.89 -0.86
N ILE A 44 2.99 6.06 0.14
CA ILE A 44 2.06 5.11 0.76
C ILE A 44 0.81 5.85 1.28
N LYS A 45 1.00 6.98 1.96
CA LYS A 45 -0.11 7.80 2.47
C LYS A 45 -1.04 8.24 1.35
N GLN A 46 -0.49 8.75 0.25
CA GLN A 46 -1.30 9.20 -0.90
C GLN A 46 -2.11 8.06 -1.50
N ARG A 47 -1.48 6.89 -1.70
CA ARG A 47 -2.15 5.71 -2.25
C ARG A 47 -3.24 5.17 -1.31
N VAL A 48 -3.00 5.16 0.00
CA VAL A 48 -4.01 4.77 1.01
C VAL A 48 -5.20 5.73 1.00
N LEU A 49 -4.96 7.04 0.95
CA LEU A 49 -6.06 8.02 0.90
C LEU A 49 -6.92 7.86 -0.37
N ALA A 50 -6.29 7.59 -1.51
CA ALA A 50 -7.01 7.30 -2.75
C ALA A 50 -7.85 6.02 -2.62
N LEU A 51 -7.27 4.94 -2.08
CA LEU A 51 -7.98 3.68 -1.86
C LEU A 51 -9.19 3.86 -0.91
N LEU A 52 -9.02 4.62 0.18
CA LEU A 52 -10.12 4.90 1.10
C LEU A 52 -11.25 5.67 0.40
N ALA A 53 -10.93 6.64 -0.44
CA ALA A 53 -11.92 7.38 -1.22
C ALA A 53 -12.66 6.46 -2.22
N GLU A 54 -11.96 5.54 -2.89
CA GLU A 54 -12.57 4.54 -3.78
C GLU A 54 -13.50 3.58 -3.03
N LEU A 55 -13.14 3.21 -1.79
CA LEU A 55 -13.96 2.36 -0.94
C LEU A 55 -15.10 3.11 -0.24
N GLY A 56 -15.23 4.42 -0.45
CA GLY A 56 -16.25 5.26 0.18
C GLY A 56 -16.02 5.48 1.69
N VAL A 57 -14.79 5.29 2.17
CA VAL A 57 -14.42 5.51 3.57
C VAL A 57 -13.98 6.97 3.74
N LEU A 58 -14.72 7.71 4.54
CA LEU A 58 -14.38 9.10 4.87
C LEU A 58 -13.22 9.16 5.85
N VAL A 59 -12.22 9.97 5.53
CA VAL A 59 -11.04 10.21 6.37
C VAL A 59 -11.12 11.64 6.90
N ASN A 60 -11.17 11.79 8.22
CA ASN A 60 -11.27 13.09 8.92
C ASN A 60 -9.91 13.72 9.17
#